data_AF-A0A496R307-F1
#
_entry.id   AF-A0A496R307-F1
#
_cell.length_a   1.000
_cell.length_b   1.000
_cell.length_c   1.000
_cell.angle_alpha   90.00
_cell.angle_beta   90.00
_cell.angle_gamma   90.00
#
_symmetry.space_group_name_H-M   'P 1'
#
loop_
_entity.id
_entity.type
_entity.pdbx_description
1 polymer ?
#
loop_
_entity_poly.entity_id
_entity_poly.type
_entity_poly.pdbx_seq_one_letter_code
_entity_poly.pdbx_strand_id
1 'polypeptide(L)'
;MLGVDRTNEKVADLFDVRHPAVLRAVKRVNDAAREADCPLSICGLMSKNPQTIYYMIGLGINEFSMEPGKLPGIQHAVSKMDIKQAQKDAAILPTLGTLVEVREYLEKLNLPTPDL
;
A
#
# COMPACT_ATOMS: atom_id res chain seq x y z
N MET A 1 -13.84 -0.60 -6.45
CA MET A 1 -13.26 0.72 -6.09
C MET A 1 -14.24 1.47 -5.19
N LEU A 2 -13.80 2.52 -4.49
CA LEU A 2 -14.58 3.17 -3.42
C LEU A 2 -15.74 4.05 -3.91
N GLY A 3 -15.75 4.48 -5.17
CA GLY A 3 -16.80 5.38 -5.68
C GLY A 3 -16.79 6.77 -5.06
N VAL A 4 -15.67 7.18 -4.46
CA VAL A 4 -15.49 8.46 -3.76
C VAL A 4 -14.71 9.44 -4.64
N ASP A 5 -15.23 10.65 -4.76
CA ASP A 5 -14.49 11.79 -5.31
C ASP A 5 -13.62 12.41 -4.21
N ARG A 6 -12.30 12.20 -4.29
CA ARG A 6 -11.33 12.72 -3.32
C ARG A 6 -11.22 14.25 -3.28
N THR A 7 -11.77 14.94 -4.29
CA THR A 7 -11.76 16.41 -4.37
C THR A 7 -13.04 17.04 -3.84
N ASN A 8 -14.07 16.23 -3.60
CA ASN A 8 -15.32 16.67 -3.02
C ASN A 8 -15.23 16.61 -1.49
N GLU A 9 -15.11 17.77 -0.86
CA GLU A 9 -14.96 17.92 0.59
C GLU A 9 -16.04 17.17 1.40
N LYS A 10 -17.24 17.00 0.85
CA LYS A 10 -18.34 16.30 1.55
C LYS A 10 -18.10 14.81 1.74
N VAL A 11 -17.21 14.22 0.95
CA VAL A 11 -16.97 12.76 0.92
C VAL A 11 -15.49 12.39 0.92
N ALA A 12 -14.59 13.36 0.88
CA ALA A 12 -13.14 13.14 0.82
C ALA A 12 -12.62 12.26 1.97
N ASP A 13 -13.21 12.38 3.16
CA ASP A 13 -12.83 11.59 4.34
C ASP A 13 -13.12 10.09 4.21
N LEU A 14 -13.94 9.69 3.23
CA LEU A 14 -14.21 8.28 2.91
C LEU A 14 -13.13 7.66 2.01
N PHE A 15 -12.22 8.47 1.48
CA PHE A 15 -11.14 8.02 0.61
C PHE A 15 -9.94 7.54 1.45
N ASP A 16 -9.70 6.23 1.45
CA ASP A 16 -8.48 5.66 2.03
C ASP A 16 -7.92 4.55 1.13
N VAL A 17 -6.66 4.72 0.71
CA VAL A 17 -5.96 3.75 -0.13
C VAL A 17 -5.67 2.43 0.56
N ARG A 18 -5.80 2.37 1.90
CA ARG A 18 -5.67 1.15 2.71
C ARG A 18 -6.96 0.35 2.77
N HIS A 19 -8.05 0.84 2.21
CA HIS A 19 -9.33 0.13 2.27
C HIS A 19 -9.20 -1.29 1.67
N PRO A 20 -9.80 -2.34 2.29
CA PRO A 20 -9.65 -3.72 1.82
C PRO A 20 -9.97 -3.92 0.33
N ALA A 21 -11.00 -3.22 -0.17
CA ALA A 21 -11.35 -3.25 -1.60
C ALA A 21 -10.23 -2.72 -2.52
N VAL A 22 -9.44 -1.74 -2.09
CA VAL A 22 -8.27 -1.23 -2.83
C VAL A 22 -7.13 -2.22 -2.75
N LEU A 23 -6.83 -2.76 -1.56
CA LEU A 23 -5.79 -3.77 -1.37
C LEU A 23 -6.05 -5.01 -2.24
N ARG A 24 -7.29 -5.51 -2.24
CA ARG A 24 -7.72 -6.62 -3.12
C ARG A 24 -7.56 -6.28 -4.59
N ALA A 25 -7.86 -5.05 -5.01
CA ALA A 25 -7.69 -4.63 -6.40
C ALA A 25 -6.20 -4.66 -6.80
N VAL A 26 -5.31 -4.10 -5.97
CA VAL A 26 -3.86 -4.13 -6.21
C VAL A 26 -3.34 -5.56 -6.27
N LYS A 27 -3.77 -6.44 -5.35
CA LYS A 27 -3.40 -7.86 -5.38
C LYS A 27 -3.83 -8.52 -6.70
N ARG A 28 -5.07 -8.32 -7.14
CA ARG A 28 -5.56 -8.90 -8.40
C ARG A 28 -4.77 -8.43 -9.61
N VAL A 29 -4.42 -7.14 -9.66
CA VAL A 29 -3.56 -6.58 -10.74
C VAL A 29 -2.17 -7.20 -10.70
N ASN A 30 -1.56 -7.31 -9.52
CA ASN A 30 -0.25 -7.95 -9.35
C ASN A 30 -0.25 -9.42 -9.76
N ASP A 31 -1.25 -10.19 -9.32
CA ASP A 31 -1.38 -11.60 -9.68
C ASP A 31 -1.49 -11.77 -11.21
N ALA A 32 -2.30 -10.95 -11.87
CA ALA A 32 -2.44 -10.96 -13.33
C ALA A 32 -1.15 -10.54 -14.06
N ALA A 33 -0.44 -9.52 -13.56
CA ALA A 33 0.82 -9.08 -14.13
C ALA A 33 1.90 -10.17 -14.03
N ARG A 34 1.96 -10.87 -12.88
CA ARG A 34 2.88 -12.00 -12.68
C ARG A 34 2.56 -13.20 -13.56
N GLU A 35 1.28 -13.52 -13.75
CA GLU A 35 0.85 -14.59 -14.66
C GLU A 35 1.21 -14.28 -16.11
N ALA A 36 1.18 -13.01 -16.50
CA ALA A 36 1.49 -12.54 -17.84
C ALA A 36 2.99 -12.17 -18.06
N ASP A 37 3.86 -12.38 -17.08
CA ASP A 37 5.27 -11.93 -17.08
C ASP A 37 5.43 -10.45 -17.49
N CYS A 38 4.53 -9.60 -17.00
CA CYS A 38 4.46 -8.18 -17.33
C CYS A 38 5.00 -7.33 -16.15
N PRO A 39 5.93 -6.39 -16.40
CA PRO A 39 6.37 -5.44 -15.38
C PRO A 39 5.21 -4.62 -14.81
N LEU A 40 5.23 -4.38 -13.51
CA LEU A 40 4.22 -3.58 -12.81
C LEU A 40 4.90 -2.50 -11.95
N SER A 41 4.58 -1.25 -12.23
CA SER A 41 4.99 -0.09 -11.43
C SER A 41 3.79 0.63 -10.82
N ILE A 42 3.98 1.24 -9.65
CA ILE A 42 2.94 1.98 -8.94
C ILE A 42 3.31 3.45 -8.75
N CYS A 43 2.40 4.33 -9.14
CA CYS A 43 2.47 5.77 -8.93
C CYS A 43 1.30 6.26 -8.05
N GLY A 44 1.34 7.55 -7.67
CA GLY A 44 0.24 8.19 -6.95
C GLY A 44 0.35 8.09 -5.43
N LEU A 45 -0.78 8.02 -4.72
CA LEU A 45 -0.80 8.15 -3.26
C LEU A 45 -0.21 6.92 -2.53
N MET A 46 -0.41 5.72 -3.07
CA MET A 46 0.08 4.48 -2.46
C MET A 46 1.60 4.38 -2.48
N SER A 47 2.28 4.96 -3.48
CA SER A 47 3.74 4.96 -3.56
C SER A 47 4.41 5.95 -2.60
N LYS A 48 3.62 6.67 -1.78
CA LYS A 48 4.12 7.69 -0.84
C LYS A 48 3.82 7.38 0.63
N ASN A 49 3.18 6.23 0.90
CA ASN A 49 2.81 5.83 2.25
C ASN A 49 3.51 4.50 2.60
N PRO A 50 4.37 4.45 3.63
CA PRO A 50 5.07 3.24 4.04
C PRO A 50 4.16 2.05 4.33
N GLN A 51 2.95 2.26 4.85
CA GLN A 51 2.02 1.17 5.13
C GLN A 51 1.54 0.48 3.85
N THR A 52 1.23 1.26 2.82
CA THR A 52 0.84 0.69 1.52
C THR A 52 2.04 0.13 0.77
N ILE A 53 3.22 0.75 0.89
CA ILE A 53 4.46 0.22 0.31
C ILE A 53 4.84 -1.12 0.94
N TYR A 54 4.74 -1.24 2.26
CA TYR A 54 4.94 -2.49 2.99
C TYR A 54 4.05 -3.61 2.44
N TYR A 55 2.75 -3.32 2.27
CA TYR A 55 1.82 -4.26 1.64
C TYR A 55 2.24 -4.62 0.20
N MET A 56 2.60 -3.64 -0.63
CA MET A 56 3.00 -3.85 -2.03
C MET A 56 4.31 -4.66 -2.15
N ILE A 57 5.30 -4.39 -1.31
CA ILE A 57 6.53 -5.19 -1.19
C ILE A 57 6.18 -6.63 -0.77
N GLY A 58 5.26 -6.81 0.16
CA GLY A 58 4.76 -8.13 0.57
C GLY A 58 4.09 -8.91 -0.58
N LEU A 59 3.48 -8.22 -1.55
CA LEU A 59 2.95 -8.82 -2.78
C LEU A 59 4.04 -9.15 -3.83
N GLY A 60 5.26 -8.62 -3.65
CA GLY A 60 6.37 -8.74 -4.59
C GLY A 60 6.51 -7.58 -5.57
N ILE A 61 5.79 -6.47 -5.36
CA ILE A 61 5.92 -5.25 -6.19
C ILE A 61 7.13 -4.46 -5.72
N ASN A 62 8.02 -4.10 -6.64
CA ASN A 62 9.30 -3.45 -6.34
C ASN A 62 9.59 -2.18 -7.15
N GLU A 63 8.71 -1.80 -8.09
CA GLU A 63 8.84 -0.56 -8.87
C GLU A 63 7.84 0.51 -8.42
N PHE A 64 8.36 1.65 -7.96
CA PHE A 64 7.55 2.77 -7.47
C PHE A 64 7.97 4.08 -8.13
N SER A 65 7.00 4.91 -8.48
CA SER A 65 7.20 6.27 -9.00
C SER A 65 6.67 7.30 -8.01
N MET A 66 7.50 8.31 -7.69
CA MET A 66 7.19 9.38 -6.75
C MET A 66 8.06 10.62 -7.00
N GLU A 67 7.74 11.75 -6.35
CA GLU A 67 8.55 12.96 -6.44
C GLU A 67 9.91 12.78 -5.73
N PRO A 68 11.01 13.35 -6.27
CA PRO A 68 12.35 13.18 -5.71
C PRO A 68 12.47 13.51 -4.22
N GLY A 69 11.75 14.53 -3.73
CA GLY A 69 11.77 14.92 -2.32
C GLY A 69 11.21 13.87 -1.36
N LYS A 70 10.39 12.91 -1.83
CA LYS A 70 9.87 11.82 -1.00
C LYS A 70 10.78 10.59 -0.98
N LEU A 71 11.69 10.49 -1.94
CA LEU A 71 12.53 9.31 -2.11
C LEU A 71 13.37 8.98 -0.85
N PRO A 72 14.06 9.93 -0.20
CA PRO A 72 14.91 9.61 0.95
C PRO A 72 14.12 9.04 2.14
N GLY A 73 13.01 9.68 2.51
CA GLY A 73 12.18 9.23 3.63
C GLY A 73 11.56 7.86 3.37
N ILE A 74 11.10 7.60 2.14
CA ILE A 74 10.55 6.29 1.77
C ILE A 74 11.63 5.21 1.73
N GLN A 75 12.79 5.49 1.13
CA GLN A 75 13.92 4.54 1.12
C GLN A 75 14.36 4.19 2.53
N HIS A 76 14.47 5.19 3.41
CA HIS A 76 14.78 4.96 4.82
C HIS A 76 13.75 4.05 5.50
N ALA A 77 12.46 4.32 5.31
CA ALA A 77 11.40 3.48 5.87
C ALA A 77 11.46 2.05 5.33
N VAL A 78 11.60 1.88 4.01
CA VAL A 78 11.68 0.56 3.35
C VAL A 78 12.89 -0.24 3.83
N SER A 79 14.05 0.41 4.01
CA SER A 79 15.28 -0.26 4.48
C SER A 79 15.17 -0.92 5.85
N LYS A 80 14.15 -0.58 6.64
CA LYS A 80 13.87 -1.14 7.97
C LYS A 80 12.77 -2.19 7.97
N MET A 81 12.16 -2.50 6.81
CA MET A 81 11.07 -3.47 6.71
C MET A 81 11.60 -4.89 6.56
N ASP A 82 10.98 -5.85 7.25
CA ASP A 82 11.22 -7.28 7.03
C ASP A 82 10.32 -7.78 5.89
N ILE A 83 10.93 -8.18 4.76
CA ILE A 83 10.22 -8.68 3.58
C ILE A 83 9.44 -9.96 3.90
N LYS A 84 9.97 -10.87 4.72
CA LYS A 84 9.28 -12.12 5.06
C LYS A 84 8.03 -11.83 5.90
N GLN A 85 8.12 -10.86 6.80
CA GLN A 85 6.96 -10.44 7.57
C GLN A 85 5.94 -9.71 6.66
N ALA A 86 6.41 -8.83 5.78
CA ALA A 86 5.56 -8.15 4.80
C ALA A 86 4.76 -9.12 3.93
N GLN A 87 5.39 -10.21 3.47
CA GLN A 87 4.73 -11.27 2.70
C GLN A 87 3.61 -11.97 3.49
N LYS A 88 3.84 -12.27 4.78
CA LYS A 88 2.82 -12.87 5.65
C LYS A 88 1.65 -11.91 5.86
N ASP A 89 1.93 -10.65 6.16
CA ASP A 89 0.92 -9.65 6.44
C ASP A 89 0.11 -9.28 5.20
N ALA A 90 0.76 -9.26 4.02
CA ALA A 90 0.08 -9.03 2.74
C ALA A 90 -0.92 -10.14 2.37
N ALA A 91 -0.77 -11.34 2.90
CA ALA A 91 -1.78 -12.39 2.77
C ALA A 91 -3.01 -12.14 3.67
N ILE A 92 -2.83 -11.44 4.79
CA ILE A 92 -3.87 -11.17 5.81
C ILE A 92 -4.66 -9.90 5.50
N LEU A 93 -3.96 -8.80 5.18
CA LEU A 93 -4.57 -7.48 5.01
C LEU A 93 -5.81 -7.44 4.08
N PRO A 94 -5.82 -8.14 2.92
CA PRO A 94 -6.97 -8.11 2.02
C PRO A 94 -8.16 -8.95 2.49
N THR A 95 -7.96 -9.84 3.46
CA THR A 95 -9.00 -10.70 4.05
C THR A 95 -9.77 -10.01 5.17
N LEU A 96 -9.24 -8.89 5.69
CA LEU A 96 -9.93 -8.05 6.65
C LEU A 96 -11.20 -7.44 6.01
N GLY A 97 -12.27 -7.34 6.80
CA GLY A 97 -13.60 -6.95 6.35
C GLY A 97 -13.77 -5.44 6.22
N THR A 98 -13.08 -4.66 7.05
CA THR A 98 -13.28 -3.20 7.15
C THR A 98 -11.98 -2.40 7.09
N LEU A 99 -12.10 -1.11 6.79
CA LEU A 99 -10.97 -0.18 6.86
C LEU A 99 -10.43 -0.05 8.29
N VAL A 100 -11.30 -0.10 9.30
CA VAL A 100 -10.90 0.00 10.71
C VAL A 100 -9.96 -1.15 11.08
N GLU A 101 -10.36 -2.39 10.76
CA GLU A 101 -9.52 -3.57 11.01
C GLU A 101 -8.16 -3.48 10.30
N VAL A 102 -8.14 -3.00 9.05
CA VAL A 102 -6.87 -2.81 8.31
C VAL A 102 -5.98 -1.78 9.01
N ARG A 103 -6.55 -0.66 9.45
CA ARG A 103 -5.77 0.41 10.12
C ARG A 103 -5.21 -0.09 11.44
N GLU A 104 -6.03 -0.71 12.27
CA GLU A 104 -5.59 -1.29 13.54
C GLU A 104 -4.49 -2.35 13.34
N TYR A 105 -4.60 -3.17 12.29
CA TYR A 105 -3.58 -4.14 11.96
C TYR A 105 -2.25 -3.46 11.58
N LEU A 106 -2.29 -2.49 10.67
CA LEU A 106 -1.10 -1.76 10.21
C LEU A 106 -0.45 -0.90 11.30
N GLU A 107 -1.25 -0.38 12.24
CA GLU A 107 -0.76 0.37 13.40
C GLU A 107 0.04 -0.52 14.35
N LYS A 108 -0.41 -1.76 14.59
CA LYS A 108 0.30 -2.74 15.44
C LYS A 108 1.66 -3.15 14.87
N LEU A 109 1.85 -3.06 13.56
CA LEU A 109 3.14 -3.35 12.92
C LEU A 109 4.21 -2.29 13.23
N ASN A 110 3.81 -1.11 13.74
CA ASN A 110 4.71 -0.01 14.08
C ASN A 110 5.72 0.30 12.96
N LEU A 111 5.22 0.37 11.73
CA LEU A 111 6.06 0.57 10.56
C LEU A 111 6.77 1.92 10.61
N PRO A 112 8.01 2.02 10.09
CA PRO A 112 8.75 3.26 10.10
C PRO A 112 7.98 4.37 9.37
N THR A 113 7.85 5.52 10.02
CA THR A 113 7.36 6.74 9.38
C THR A 113 8.48 7.33 8.52
N PRO A 114 8.18 7.88 7.32
CA PRO A 114 9.20 8.57 6.55
C PRO A 114 9.58 9.85 7.30
N ASP A 115 10.87 10.09 7.47
CA ASP A 115 11.36 11.39 7.90
C ASP A 115 10.98 12.44 6.84
N LEU A 116 10.45 13.59 7.29
CA LEU A 116 9.97 14.68 6.43
C LEU A 116 11.09 15.38 5.67
#